data_AF-A0A533YSH6-F1
#
_entry.id   AF-A0A533YSH6-F1
#
_cell.length_a   1.000
_cell.length_b   1.000
_cell.length_c   1.000
_cell.angle_alpha   90.00
_cell.angle_beta   90.00
_cell.angle_gamma   90.00
#
_symmetry.space_group_name_H-M   'P 1'
#
loop_
_entity.id
_entity.type
_entity.pdbx_description
1 polymer ?
#
loop_
_entity_poly.entity_id
_entity_poly.type
_entity_poly.pdbx_seq_one_letter_code
_entity_poly.pdbx_strand_id
1 'polypeptide(L)'
;GFHRYSTDGQWLVPHFEKMLYDNAQLVRLYLDGWRLSREPRFKQVVEETLAYIRREMVHPDGGFYTAQDADSEGHEGKYFIWEPAEIKSVLGADLGEVFCRVYDITDGGNFEGKNIPNLIHANGRIEVKDLPDAEKVIAEARRKLLEVRERRVKPLRDEKILTGWNGLMISGVLDAYQALGDPTYLEMAEKAMRFLLARAYKHGRLFRTVTGGIGKLNAYLDDYAFLAAALIDAFEATAKPAYLDKARELTAVLIEQFWDPQTGGCFFTGRDHEQILQRMKTGEDSAIPSGNAVATMNFLRLFFYTGEQPYLDKAEQALRLFRTHMDQNPFGMASTLCALDFYLSRPKEIVLVGKQDTPEMRDLLAKIAGRYVPNKTLVLVDSDGKGTGYVPAAAKGKTAINGKPTAYVCHNFTCSQPVTDWDALERLL
;
A
#
# COMPACT_ATOMS: atom_id res chain seq x y z
N GLY A 1 -1.00 -3.38 -13.33
CA GLY A 1 -1.70 -4.20 -12.32
C GLY A 1 -1.29 -5.64 -12.48
N PHE A 2 -1.03 -6.30 -11.36
CA PHE A 2 -0.52 -7.67 -11.24
C PHE A 2 -1.63 -8.71 -11.35
N HIS A 3 -1.28 -9.82 -11.99
CA HIS A 3 -2.01 -11.08 -11.92
C HIS A 3 -1.69 -11.78 -10.60
N ARG A 4 -2.61 -12.61 -10.11
CA ARG A 4 -2.61 -13.14 -8.75
C ARG A 4 -1.40 -14.04 -8.44
N TYR A 5 -1.13 -15.02 -9.29
CA TYR A 5 0.02 -15.93 -9.20
C TYR A 5 0.30 -16.55 -10.57
N SER A 6 1.39 -17.30 -10.70
CA SER A 6 1.65 -18.09 -11.91
C SER A 6 1.20 -19.54 -11.72
N THR A 7 0.62 -20.12 -12.76
CA THR A 7 0.17 -21.52 -12.80
C THR A 7 1.27 -22.48 -13.28
N ASP A 8 2.44 -21.95 -13.67
CA ASP A 8 3.58 -22.75 -14.10
C ASP A 8 4.88 -22.41 -13.35
N GLY A 9 5.87 -23.30 -13.44
CA GLY A 9 7.16 -23.13 -12.75
C GLY A 9 8.09 -22.12 -13.41
N GLN A 10 7.74 -21.62 -14.61
CA GLN A 10 8.54 -20.68 -15.39
C GLN A 10 8.11 -19.22 -15.19
N TRP A 11 7.01 -18.99 -14.47
CA TRP A 11 6.39 -17.66 -14.31
C TRP A 11 5.86 -17.07 -15.63
N LEU A 12 5.53 -17.92 -16.60
CA LEU A 12 5.03 -17.52 -17.92
C LEU A 12 3.51 -17.40 -17.93
N VAL A 13 2.81 -18.41 -17.41
CA VAL A 13 1.36 -18.45 -17.44
C VAL A 13 0.82 -17.88 -16.13
N PRO A 14 0.19 -16.70 -16.13
CA PRO A 14 -0.47 -16.19 -14.94
C PRO A 14 -1.84 -16.85 -14.77
N HIS A 15 -2.30 -16.99 -13.53
CA HIS A 15 -3.73 -17.00 -13.26
C HIS A 15 -4.26 -15.58 -13.49
N PHE A 16 -5.07 -15.37 -14.53
CA PHE A 16 -5.27 -14.03 -15.10
C PHE A 16 -6.07 -13.08 -14.20
N GLU A 17 -6.71 -13.59 -13.15
CA GLU A 17 -7.38 -12.81 -12.09
C GLU A 17 -6.43 -11.77 -11.48
N LYS A 18 -6.98 -10.59 -11.16
CA LYS A 18 -6.26 -9.51 -10.49
C LYS A 18 -6.99 -9.10 -9.22
N MET A 19 -6.34 -9.27 -8.08
CA MET A 19 -6.91 -8.93 -6.79
C MET A 19 -6.42 -7.57 -6.29
N LEU A 20 -7.30 -6.83 -5.62
CA LEU A 20 -6.97 -5.53 -5.04
C LEU A 20 -5.85 -5.65 -4.00
N TYR A 21 -5.91 -6.66 -3.12
CA TYR A 21 -4.96 -6.83 -2.03
C TYR A 21 -3.54 -7.17 -2.49
N ASP A 22 -3.40 -7.95 -3.57
CA ASP A 22 -2.08 -8.25 -4.15
C ASP A 22 -1.45 -6.97 -4.70
N ASN A 23 -2.21 -6.23 -5.50
CA ASN A 23 -1.76 -4.97 -6.08
C ASN A 23 -1.44 -3.92 -4.99
N ALA A 24 -2.21 -3.86 -3.91
CA ALA A 24 -1.97 -2.96 -2.79
C ALA A 24 -0.63 -3.24 -2.10
N GLN A 25 -0.36 -4.52 -1.77
CA GLN A 25 0.84 -4.93 -1.07
C GLN A 25 2.08 -4.79 -1.95
N LEU A 26 1.97 -5.17 -3.22
CA LEU A 26 3.08 -5.07 -4.17
C LEU A 26 3.50 -3.63 -4.44
N VAL A 27 2.58 -2.66 -4.44
CA VAL A 27 2.95 -1.24 -4.56
C VAL A 27 3.99 -0.84 -3.51
N ARG A 28 3.78 -1.22 -2.24
CA ARG A 28 4.71 -0.87 -1.15
C ARG A 28 6.04 -1.62 -1.30
N LEU A 29 5.99 -2.90 -1.62
CA LEU A 29 7.20 -3.71 -1.80
C LEU A 29 8.10 -3.17 -2.94
N TYR A 30 7.51 -2.82 -4.08
CA TYR A 30 8.26 -2.22 -5.19
C TYR A 30 8.75 -0.81 -4.88
N LEU A 31 8.00 -0.01 -4.12
CA LEU A 31 8.48 1.28 -3.63
C LEU A 31 9.71 1.13 -2.73
N ASP A 32 9.70 0.18 -1.81
CA ASP A 32 10.84 -0.09 -0.94
C ASP A 32 12.06 -0.60 -1.72
N GLY A 33 11.83 -1.49 -2.69
CA GLY A 33 12.85 -1.89 -3.66
C GLY A 33 13.45 -0.69 -4.40
N TRP A 34 12.62 0.25 -4.85
CA TRP A 34 13.08 1.48 -5.51
C TRP A 34 13.84 2.41 -4.56
N ARG A 35 13.39 2.58 -3.31
CA ARG A 35 14.07 3.40 -2.29
C ARG A 35 15.47 2.87 -1.96
N LEU A 36 15.63 1.54 -1.93
CA LEU A 36 16.89 0.85 -1.64
C LEU A 36 17.87 0.86 -2.82
N SER A 37 17.39 0.50 -4.01
CA SER A 37 18.25 0.25 -5.18
C SER A 37 18.33 1.42 -6.16
N ARG A 38 17.35 2.33 -6.12
CA ARG A 38 17.09 3.34 -7.16
C ARG A 38 16.83 2.78 -8.55
N GLU A 39 16.54 1.49 -8.67
CA GLU A 39 16.24 0.83 -9.94
C GLU A 39 14.95 1.41 -10.57
N PRO A 40 15.03 2.11 -11.72
CA PRO A 40 13.87 2.76 -12.33
C PRO A 40 12.71 1.81 -12.63
N ARG A 41 12.99 0.53 -12.94
CA ARG A 41 11.96 -0.48 -13.20
C ARG A 41 11.01 -0.66 -12.02
N PHE A 42 11.48 -0.56 -10.78
CA PHE A 42 10.61 -0.70 -9.61
C PHE A 42 9.65 0.47 -9.46
N LYS A 43 10.10 1.70 -9.73
CA LYS A 43 9.22 2.86 -9.79
C LYS A 43 8.17 2.73 -10.91
N GLN A 44 8.61 2.31 -12.10
CA GLN A 44 7.70 2.09 -13.24
C GLN A 44 6.59 1.09 -12.89
N VAL A 45 6.95 -0.01 -12.23
CA VAL A 45 5.97 -1.02 -11.79
C VAL A 45 4.90 -0.44 -10.86
N VAL A 46 5.28 0.46 -9.95
CA VAL A 46 4.34 1.15 -9.06
C VAL A 46 3.40 2.05 -9.86
N GLU A 47 3.96 2.89 -10.74
CA GLU A 47 3.20 3.81 -11.58
C GLU A 47 2.20 3.08 -12.48
N GLU A 48 2.62 1.99 -13.15
CA GLU A 48 1.77 1.15 -13.99
C GLU A 48 0.71 0.37 -13.20
N THR A 49 1.02 0.00 -11.95
CA THR A 49 0.07 -0.65 -11.05
C THR A 49 -1.02 0.33 -10.62
N LEU A 50 -0.65 1.52 -10.17
CA LEU A 50 -1.62 2.55 -9.78
C LEU A 50 -2.40 3.13 -10.97
N ALA A 51 -1.80 3.18 -12.16
CA ALA A 51 -2.51 3.52 -13.40
C ALA A 51 -3.60 2.47 -13.74
N TYR A 52 -3.31 1.18 -13.53
CA TYR A 52 -4.33 0.13 -13.65
C TYR A 52 -5.44 0.29 -12.61
N ILE A 53 -5.08 0.51 -11.33
CA ILE A 53 -6.08 0.70 -10.27
C ILE A 53 -7.01 1.87 -10.60
N ARG A 54 -6.45 3.03 -11.00
CA ARG A 54 -7.22 4.20 -11.40
C ARG A 54 -8.17 3.92 -12.56
N ARG A 55 -7.70 3.18 -13.57
CA ARG A 55 -8.48 2.91 -14.79
C ARG A 55 -9.57 1.88 -14.60
N GLU A 56 -9.29 0.80 -13.88
CA GLU A 56 -10.16 -0.39 -13.85
C GLU A 56 -10.86 -0.58 -12.50
N MET A 57 -10.25 -0.15 -11.39
CA MET A 57 -10.64 -0.59 -10.05
C MET A 57 -11.27 0.51 -9.19
N VAL A 58 -11.35 1.76 -9.66
CA VAL A 58 -11.95 2.87 -8.89
C VAL A 58 -13.46 2.90 -9.11
N HIS A 59 -14.22 2.92 -8.01
CA HIS A 59 -15.65 3.21 -8.03
C HIS A 59 -15.88 4.73 -8.24
N PRO A 60 -16.88 5.16 -9.03
CA PRO A 60 -17.09 6.59 -9.38
C PRO A 60 -17.18 7.55 -8.18
N ASP A 61 -17.84 7.13 -7.09
CA ASP A 61 -17.97 7.92 -5.85
C ASP A 61 -16.71 7.86 -4.95
N GLY A 62 -15.69 7.12 -5.37
CA GLY A 62 -14.54 6.73 -4.55
C GLY A 62 -14.64 5.29 -4.03
N GLY A 63 -13.51 4.78 -3.54
CA GLY A 63 -13.34 3.38 -3.15
C GLY A 63 -12.81 2.53 -4.31
N PHE A 64 -12.38 1.32 -3.97
CA PHE A 64 -11.76 0.38 -4.88
C PHE A 64 -12.53 -0.95 -4.90
N TYR A 65 -12.80 -1.43 -6.11
CA TYR A 65 -13.36 -2.74 -6.37
C TYR A 65 -12.39 -3.86 -5.98
N THR A 66 -12.90 -5.06 -5.72
CA THR A 66 -12.14 -6.15 -5.10
C THR A 66 -11.27 -6.92 -6.07
N ALA A 67 -11.77 -7.19 -7.29
CA ALA A 67 -11.07 -8.01 -8.26
C ALA A 67 -11.50 -7.76 -9.71
N GLN A 68 -10.65 -8.19 -10.64
CA GLN A 68 -10.99 -8.44 -12.02
C GLN A 68 -10.78 -9.92 -12.30
N ASP A 69 -11.78 -10.56 -12.92
CA ASP A 69 -11.81 -11.99 -13.22
C ASP A 69 -10.72 -12.41 -14.22
N ALA A 70 -10.43 -13.71 -14.29
CA ALA A 70 -9.51 -14.30 -15.24
C ALA A 70 -10.15 -14.47 -16.63
N ASP A 71 -11.48 -14.69 -16.65
CA ASP A 71 -12.24 -15.05 -17.85
C ASP A 71 -12.74 -13.84 -18.63
N SER A 72 -12.62 -13.93 -19.95
CA SER A 72 -13.35 -13.08 -20.88
C SER A 72 -14.04 -13.92 -21.94
N GLU A 73 -15.33 -13.70 -22.15
CA GLU A 73 -16.15 -14.48 -23.08
C GLU A 73 -16.13 -16.00 -22.78
N GLY A 74 -16.02 -16.37 -21.50
CA GLY A 74 -15.97 -17.78 -21.07
C GLY A 74 -14.63 -18.48 -21.32
N HIS A 75 -13.58 -17.72 -21.62
CA HIS A 75 -12.23 -18.24 -21.82
C HIS A 75 -11.24 -17.47 -20.94
N GLU A 76 -10.50 -18.18 -20.10
CA GLU A 76 -9.43 -17.61 -19.28
C GLU A 76 -8.34 -16.98 -20.18
N GLY A 77 -7.88 -15.78 -19.82
CA GLY A 77 -6.74 -15.16 -20.50
C GLY A 77 -7.01 -14.58 -21.89
N LYS A 78 -8.16 -14.87 -22.52
CA LYS A 78 -8.52 -14.43 -23.89
C LYS A 78 -8.33 -12.93 -24.11
N TYR A 79 -8.59 -12.12 -23.09
CA TYR A 79 -8.40 -10.67 -23.15
C TYR A 79 -6.92 -10.27 -23.33
N PHE A 80 -5.97 -11.04 -22.81
CA PHE A 80 -4.56 -10.66 -22.66
C PHE A 80 -3.61 -11.19 -23.74
N ILE A 81 -4.04 -12.20 -24.51
CA ILE A 81 -3.21 -12.92 -25.49
C ILE A 81 -3.22 -12.27 -26.88
N TRP A 82 -2.17 -12.52 -27.66
CA TRP A 82 -1.92 -11.89 -28.97
C TRP A 82 -1.42 -12.88 -30.02
N GLU A 83 -1.65 -12.52 -31.29
CA GLU A 83 -1.06 -13.17 -32.45
C GLU A 83 -0.03 -12.24 -33.12
N PRO A 84 1.06 -12.78 -33.71
CA PRO A 84 2.07 -11.95 -34.39
C PRO A 84 1.48 -11.05 -35.49
N ALA A 85 0.53 -11.57 -36.26
CA ALA A 85 -0.15 -10.82 -37.31
C ALA A 85 -0.94 -9.62 -36.76
N GLU A 86 -1.60 -9.81 -35.60
CA GLU A 86 -2.32 -8.73 -34.92
C GLU A 86 -1.36 -7.63 -34.47
N ILE A 87 -0.24 -7.98 -33.84
CA ILE A 87 0.79 -7.02 -33.41
C ILE A 87 1.33 -6.20 -34.60
N LYS A 88 1.68 -6.88 -35.70
CA LYS A 88 2.19 -6.24 -36.92
C LYS A 88 1.16 -5.35 -37.59
N SER A 89 -0.12 -5.69 -37.51
CA SER A 89 -1.20 -4.84 -38.05
C SER A 89 -1.32 -3.50 -37.30
N VAL A 90 -1.04 -3.49 -35.99
CA VAL A 90 -1.17 -2.29 -35.13
C VAL A 90 0.10 -1.44 -35.16
N LEU A 91 1.27 -2.08 -35.14
CA LEU A 91 2.55 -1.39 -34.99
C LEU A 91 3.26 -1.13 -36.33
N GLY A 92 2.80 -1.74 -37.41
CA GLY A 92 3.53 -1.84 -38.67
C GLY A 92 4.51 -3.03 -38.66
N ALA A 93 4.98 -3.43 -39.84
CA ALA A 93 5.80 -4.62 -40.01
C ALA A 93 7.11 -4.56 -39.20
N ASP A 94 7.87 -3.47 -39.31
CA ASP A 94 9.20 -3.35 -38.70
C ASP A 94 9.13 -3.30 -37.17
N LEU A 95 8.31 -2.39 -36.61
CA LEU A 95 8.17 -2.26 -35.16
C LEU A 95 7.44 -3.47 -34.55
N GLY A 96 6.46 -4.04 -35.27
CA GLY A 96 5.76 -5.25 -34.84
C GLY A 96 6.71 -6.45 -34.73
N GLU A 97 7.62 -6.61 -35.69
CA GLU A 97 8.64 -7.65 -35.65
C GLU A 97 9.60 -7.47 -34.46
N VAL A 98 10.04 -6.24 -34.19
CA VAL A 98 10.85 -5.93 -32.99
C VAL A 98 10.06 -6.27 -31.71
N PHE A 99 8.80 -5.84 -31.62
CA PHE A 99 7.97 -6.09 -30.45
C PHE A 99 7.77 -7.59 -30.21
N CYS A 100 7.51 -8.37 -31.27
CA CYS A 100 7.35 -9.82 -31.15
C CYS A 100 8.62 -10.49 -30.63
N ARG A 101 9.80 -10.09 -31.10
CA ARG A 101 11.07 -10.59 -30.53
C ARG A 101 11.22 -10.18 -29.07
N VAL A 102 10.96 -8.91 -28.74
CA VAL A 102 11.08 -8.36 -27.37
C VAL A 102 10.25 -9.17 -26.37
N TYR A 103 9.01 -9.47 -26.74
CA TYR A 103 8.03 -10.07 -25.85
C TYR A 103 7.80 -11.58 -26.05
N ASP A 104 8.68 -12.24 -26.80
CA ASP A 104 8.62 -13.68 -27.07
C ASP A 104 7.25 -14.11 -27.67
N ILE A 105 6.84 -13.39 -28.71
CA ILE A 105 5.60 -13.65 -29.46
C ILE A 105 5.97 -14.38 -30.74
N THR A 106 5.48 -15.61 -30.90
CA THR A 106 5.79 -16.50 -32.02
C THR A 106 4.52 -16.98 -32.73
N ASP A 107 4.67 -17.51 -33.95
CA ASP A 107 3.54 -18.13 -34.69
C ASP A 107 3.04 -19.41 -34.02
N GLY A 108 3.89 -20.09 -33.24
CA GLY A 108 3.51 -21.30 -32.49
C GLY A 108 2.72 -21.01 -31.21
N GLY A 109 2.79 -19.77 -30.70
CA GLY A 109 2.24 -19.41 -29.41
C GLY A 109 3.07 -19.90 -28.22
N ASN A 110 2.84 -19.31 -27.06
CA ASN A 110 3.35 -19.76 -25.77
C ASN A 110 2.21 -20.08 -24.77
N PHE A 111 0.96 -19.94 -25.20
CA PHE A 111 -0.26 -20.27 -24.44
C PHE A 111 -1.43 -20.56 -25.39
N GLU A 112 -1.93 -21.80 -25.39
CA GLU A 112 -3.11 -22.23 -26.18
C GLU A 112 -3.07 -21.81 -27.68
N GLY A 113 -1.90 -21.88 -28.32
CA GLY A 113 -1.70 -21.49 -29.72
C GLY A 113 -1.66 -19.97 -29.96
N LYS A 114 -1.68 -19.17 -28.88
CA LYS A 114 -1.51 -17.71 -28.89
C LYS A 114 -0.38 -17.31 -27.94
N ASN A 115 -0.12 -16.02 -27.79
CA ASN A 115 1.03 -15.53 -27.02
C ASN A 115 0.60 -14.66 -25.84
N ILE A 116 1.13 -14.96 -24.67
CA ILE A 116 1.27 -14.07 -23.53
C ILE A 116 2.58 -13.28 -23.73
N PRO A 117 2.52 -11.95 -23.92
CA PRO A 117 3.74 -11.14 -24.00
C PRO A 117 4.54 -11.25 -22.70
N ASN A 118 5.80 -11.68 -22.78
CA ASN A 118 6.63 -11.91 -21.59
C ASN A 118 8.09 -11.47 -21.80
N LEU A 119 8.86 -11.36 -20.70
CA LEU A 119 10.28 -10.98 -20.74
C LEU A 119 11.19 -12.05 -20.10
N ILE A 120 10.73 -13.29 -20.00
CA ILE A 120 11.43 -14.37 -19.25
C ILE A 120 12.77 -14.71 -19.91
N HIS A 121 12.79 -14.78 -21.23
CA HIS A 121 13.99 -15.06 -22.01
C HIS A 121 14.70 -13.78 -22.48
N ALA A 122 14.24 -12.61 -22.06
CA ALA A 122 14.89 -11.34 -22.30
C ALA A 122 16.10 -11.16 -21.36
N ASN A 123 17.05 -12.10 -21.39
CA ASN A 123 18.31 -12.06 -20.66
C ASN A 123 19.24 -10.98 -21.25
N GLY A 124 18.89 -9.69 -21.10
CA GLY A 124 19.74 -8.54 -21.40
C GLY A 124 20.17 -8.36 -22.87
N ARG A 125 19.52 -9.04 -23.83
CA ARG A 125 20.03 -9.16 -25.22
C ARG A 125 19.00 -9.01 -26.32
N ILE A 126 17.88 -8.34 -26.07
CA ILE A 126 17.12 -7.86 -27.21
C ILE A 126 17.73 -6.52 -27.55
N GLU A 127 18.50 -6.53 -28.63
CA GLU A 127 19.17 -5.39 -29.23
C GLU A 127 18.14 -4.35 -29.67
N VAL A 128 17.50 -3.70 -28.70
CA VAL A 128 16.89 -2.39 -28.91
C VAL A 128 17.99 -1.32 -29.05
N LYS A 129 19.28 -1.73 -29.02
CA LYS A 129 20.46 -0.90 -29.27
C LYS A 129 20.45 -0.24 -30.65
N ASP A 130 19.73 -0.80 -31.62
CA ASP A 130 19.60 -0.23 -32.97
C ASP A 130 18.44 0.76 -33.10
N LEU A 131 17.62 0.93 -32.06
CA LEU A 131 16.55 1.93 -32.01
C LEU A 131 16.96 3.07 -31.09
N PRO A 132 17.14 4.30 -31.61
CA PRO A 132 17.21 5.49 -30.77
C PRO A 132 16.00 5.54 -29.84
N ASP A 133 16.22 5.78 -28.54
CA ASP A 133 15.15 5.81 -27.54
C ASP A 133 14.29 4.53 -27.45
N ALA A 134 14.92 3.36 -27.66
CA ALA A 134 14.43 2.01 -27.36
C ALA A 134 13.22 1.91 -26.42
N GLU A 135 13.37 2.33 -25.15
CA GLU A 135 12.30 2.22 -24.15
C GLU A 135 11.10 3.10 -24.48
N LYS A 136 11.30 4.31 -25.02
CA LYS A 136 10.18 5.17 -25.44
C LYS A 136 9.41 4.55 -26.61
N VAL A 137 10.13 3.98 -27.57
CA VAL A 137 9.53 3.32 -28.74
C VAL A 137 8.71 2.10 -28.29
N ILE A 138 9.25 1.27 -27.41
CA ILE A 138 8.52 0.10 -26.89
C ILE A 138 7.37 0.53 -25.97
N ALA A 139 7.52 1.57 -25.15
CA ALA A 139 6.43 2.12 -24.33
C ALA A 139 5.26 2.62 -25.19
N GLU A 140 5.56 3.30 -26.30
CA GLU A 140 4.56 3.74 -27.26
C GLU A 140 3.88 2.55 -27.96
N ALA A 141 4.64 1.49 -28.29
CA ALA A 141 4.07 0.25 -28.80
C ALA A 141 3.11 -0.42 -27.79
N ARG A 142 3.51 -0.53 -26.52
CA ARG A 142 2.64 -1.02 -25.43
C ARG A 142 1.36 -0.20 -25.31
N ARG A 143 1.46 1.13 -25.45
CA ARG A 143 0.31 2.05 -25.41
C ARG A 143 -0.68 1.79 -26.55
N LYS A 144 -0.20 1.69 -27.80
CA LYS A 144 -1.04 1.39 -28.98
C LYS A 144 -1.72 0.02 -28.87
N LEU A 145 -0.99 -0.99 -28.41
CA LEU A 145 -1.55 -2.32 -28.20
C LEU A 145 -2.57 -2.33 -27.06
N LEU A 146 -2.35 -1.56 -25.99
CA LEU A 146 -3.35 -1.38 -24.95
C LEU A 146 -4.64 -0.77 -25.51
N GLU A 147 -4.57 0.28 -26.33
CA GLU A 147 -5.75 0.89 -26.96
C GLU A 147 -6.58 -0.09 -27.79
N VAL A 148 -5.92 -1.01 -28.49
CA VAL A 148 -6.59 -2.09 -29.23
C VAL A 148 -7.21 -3.09 -28.27
N ARG A 149 -6.48 -3.51 -27.23
CA ARG A 149 -6.98 -4.44 -26.21
C ARG A 149 -8.17 -3.89 -25.44
N GLU A 150 -8.21 -2.59 -25.17
CA GLU A 150 -9.33 -1.92 -24.49
C GLU A 150 -10.67 -2.01 -25.27
N ARG A 151 -10.64 -2.35 -26.57
CA ARG A 151 -11.83 -2.59 -27.39
C ARG A 151 -12.34 -4.02 -27.35
N ARG A 152 -11.57 -4.96 -26.77
CA ARG A 152 -12.00 -6.34 -26.56
C ARG A 152 -13.00 -6.40 -25.42
N VAL A 153 -13.79 -7.48 -25.35
CA VAL A 153 -14.61 -7.77 -24.17
C VAL A 153 -13.66 -7.87 -22.97
N LYS A 154 -13.90 -7.10 -21.93
CA LYS A 154 -13.07 -7.11 -20.71
C LYS A 154 -13.49 -8.28 -19.81
N PRO A 155 -12.55 -8.83 -19.02
CA PRO A 155 -12.92 -9.69 -17.92
C PRO A 155 -13.85 -8.96 -16.95
N LEU A 156 -14.78 -9.71 -16.35
CA LEU A 156 -15.73 -9.15 -15.39
C LEU A 156 -14.98 -8.56 -14.20
N ARG A 157 -15.57 -7.52 -13.61
CA ARG A 157 -15.07 -6.89 -12.40
C ARG A 157 -15.98 -7.24 -11.24
N ASP A 158 -15.42 -7.69 -10.13
CA ASP A 158 -16.17 -7.82 -8.88
C ASP A 158 -16.36 -6.43 -8.27
N GLU A 159 -17.56 -5.89 -8.41
CA GLU A 159 -17.88 -4.52 -7.98
C GLU A 159 -18.15 -4.39 -6.47
N LYS A 160 -17.90 -5.44 -5.69
CA LYS A 160 -17.87 -5.33 -4.24
C LYS A 160 -16.72 -4.41 -3.82
N ILE A 161 -16.95 -3.67 -2.74
CA ILE A 161 -15.92 -2.87 -2.08
C ILE A 161 -15.73 -3.47 -0.69
N LEU A 162 -14.54 -4.03 -0.42
CA LEU A 162 -14.19 -4.54 0.90
C LEU A 162 -13.38 -3.52 1.68
N THR A 163 -13.83 -3.20 2.88
CA THR A 163 -13.24 -2.16 3.72
C THR A 163 -11.77 -2.44 4.03
N GLY A 164 -11.43 -3.66 4.46
CA GLY A 164 -10.04 -4.04 4.74
C GLY A 164 -9.13 -3.92 3.52
N TRP A 165 -9.54 -4.45 2.36
CA TRP A 165 -8.71 -4.40 1.14
C TRP A 165 -8.54 -2.98 0.61
N ASN A 166 -9.56 -2.14 0.78
CA ASN A 166 -9.44 -0.72 0.50
C ASN A 166 -8.45 -0.05 1.45
N GLY A 167 -8.45 -0.40 2.75
CA GLY A 167 -7.44 0.06 3.71
C GLY A 167 -6.01 -0.23 3.21
N LEU A 168 -5.74 -1.46 2.77
CA LEU A 168 -4.43 -1.84 2.20
C LEU A 168 -4.08 -0.98 0.96
N MET A 169 -5.02 -0.80 0.04
CA MET A 169 -4.77 0.00 -1.17
C MET A 169 -4.56 1.48 -0.84
N ILE A 170 -5.36 2.06 0.07
CA ILE A 170 -5.20 3.45 0.51
C ILE A 170 -3.80 3.65 1.09
N SER A 171 -3.34 2.76 1.97
CA SER A 171 -1.97 2.77 2.48
C SER A 171 -0.92 2.74 1.37
N GLY A 172 -1.05 1.83 0.39
CA GLY A 172 -0.11 1.75 -0.74
C GLY A 172 -0.09 3.00 -1.62
N VAL A 173 -1.25 3.60 -1.87
CA VAL A 173 -1.39 4.83 -2.65
C VAL A 173 -0.80 6.04 -1.91
N LEU A 174 -0.98 6.12 -0.59
CA LEU A 174 -0.37 7.17 0.24
C LEU A 174 1.15 7.04 0.29
N ASP A 175 1.67 5.81 0.36
CA ASP A 175 3.11 5.53 0.31
C ASP A 175 3.70 5.98 -1.03
N ALA A 176 2.99 5.72 -2.14
CA ALA A 176 3.35 6.20 -3.48
C ALA A 176 3.28 7.73 -3.59
N TYR A 177 2.27 8.38 -3.01
CA TYR A 177 2.19 9.84 -2.94
C TYR A 177 3.42 10.43 -2.26
N GLN A 178 3.78 9.92 -1.07
CA GLN A 178 4.95 10.41 -0.35
C GLN A 178 6.23 10.21 -1.16
N ALA A 179 6.43 9.02 -1.75
CA ALA A 179 7.66 8.68 -2.46
C ALA A 179 7.82 9.38 -3.82
N LEU A 180 6.73 9.53 -4.58
CA LEU A 180 6.74 9.96 -5.98
C LEU A 180 6.24 11.40 -6.17
N GLY A 181 5.56 11.97 -5.18
CA GLY A 181 5.10 13.36 -5.19
C GLY A 181 3.93 13.66 -6.14
N ASP A 182 3.29 12.65 -6.74
CA ASP A 182 2.14 12.86 -7.63
C ASP A 182 0.86 13.13 -6.80
N PRO A 183 0.31 14.37 -6.83
CA PRO A 183 -0.86 14.74 -6.02
C PRO A 183 -2.13 13.95 -6.37
N THR A 184 -2.19 13.34 -7.56
CA THR A 184 -3.33 12.52 -7.95
C THR A 184 -3.45 11.23 -7.12
N TYR A 185 -2.35 10.75 -6.53
CA TYR A 185 -2.39 9.64 -5.57
C TYR A 185 -3.03 10.05 -4.25
N LEU A 186 -2.66 11.22 -3.71
CA LEU A 186 -3.31 11.74 -2.50
C LEU A 186 -4.81 11.94 -2.72
N GLU A 187 -5.21 12.54 -3.84
CA GLU A 187 -6.62 12.72 -4.17
C GLU A 187 -7.38 11.38 -4.23
N MET A 188 -6.77 10.37 -4.84
CA MET A 188 -7.34 9.03 -4.95
C MET A 188 -7.53 8.37 -3.58
N ALA A 189 -6.53 8.46 -2.70
CA ALA A 189 -6.60 7.95 -1.33
C ALA A 189 -7.66 8.69 -0.50
N GLU A 190 -7.70 10.01 -0.56
CA GLU A 190 -8.68 10.81 0.19
C GLU A 190 -10.12 10.56 -0.28
N LYS A 191 -10.36 10.40 -1.59
CA LYS A 191 -11.68 10.01 -2.12
C LYS A 191 -12.11 8.64 -1.60
N ALA A 192 -11.23 7.65 -1.63
CA ALA A 192 -11.53 6.31 -1.13
C ALA A 192 -11.80 6.31 0.38
N MET A 193 -11.01 7.03 1.18
CA MET A 193 -11.27 7.18 2.62
C MET A 193 -12.62 7.85 2.89
N ARG A 194 -12.93 8.98 2.22
CA ARG A 194 -14.23 9.65 2.38
C ARG A 194 -15.39 8.73 2.02
N PHE A 195 -15.24 7.95 0.94
CA PHE A 195 -16.25 6.95 0.55
C PHE A 195 -16.48 5.92 1.66
N LEU A 196 -15.42 5.29 2.19
CA LEU A 196 -15.55 4.29 3.26
C LEU A 196 -16.17 4.88 4.52
N LEU A 197 -15.70 6.06 4.96
CA LEU A 197 -16.24 6.70 6.15
C LEU A 197 -17.71 7.11 6.01
N ALA A 198 -18.17 7.42 4.79
CA ALA A 198 -19.57 7.74 4.53
C ALA A 198 -20.46 6.50 4.34
N ARG A 199 -19.94 5.43 3.74
CA ARG A 199 -20.75 4.28 3.29
C ARG A 199 -20.57 3.02 4.14
N ALA A 200 -19.34 2.77 4.60
CA ALA A 200 -18.98 1.59 5.40
C ALA A 200 -18.99 1.87 6.90
N TYR A 201 -18.90 3.12 7.35
CA TYR A 201 -18.93 3.46 8.78
C TYR A 201 -20.26 4.13 9.16
N LYS A 202 -21.10 3.46 9.95
CA LYS A 202 -22.39 4.01 10.43
C LYS A 202 -22.63 3.63 11.87
N HIS A 203 -23.24 4.55 12.63
CA HIS A 203 -23.62 4.32 14.03
C HIS A 203 -22.47 3.79 14.91
N GLY A 204 -21.24 4.27 14.68
CA GLY A 204 -20.07 3.84 15.45
C GLY A 204 -19.51 2.46 15.06
N ARG A 205 -20.02 1.83 13.99
CA ARG A 205 -19.63 0.51 13.52
C ARG A 205 -19.22 0.52 12.06
N LEU A 206 -18.27 -0.36 11.74
CA LEU A 206 -17.76 -0.55 10.40
C LEU A 206 -18.44 -1.78 9.78
N PHE A 207 -18.72 -1.70 8.48
CA PHE A 207 -19.21 -2.80 7.68
C PHE A 207 -18.09 -3.35 6.81
N ARG A 208 -18.09 -4.67 6.61
CA ARG A 208 -17.09 -5.36 5.79
C ARG A 208 -17.19 -4.98 4.32
N THR A 209 -18.41 -4.97 3.79
CA THR A 209 -18.65 -4.79 2.35
C THR A 209 -19.56 -3.61 2.09
N VAL A 210 -19.28 -2.85 1.03
CA VAL A 210 -20.20 -1.88 0.45
C VAL A 210 -20.62 -2.39 -0.91
N THR A 211 -21.92 -2.54 -1.12
CA THR A 211 -22.50 -2.97 -2.41
C THR A 211 -23.74 -2.16 -2.70
N GLY A 212 -23.84 -1.57 -3.89
CA GLY A 212 -24.92 -0.62 -4.23
C GLY A 212 -24.94 0.63 -3.33
N GLY A 213 -23.77 1.04 -2.83
CA GLY A 213 -23.62 2.20 -1.94
C GLY A 213 -24.09 1.99 -0.49
N ILE A 214 -24.40 0.75 -0.10
CA ILE A 214 -24.86 0.38 1.25
C ILE A 214 -23.84 -0.55 1.91
N GLY A 215 -23.38 -0.18 3.10
CA GLY A 215 -22.59 -1.05 3.98
C GLY A 215 -23.43 -2.23 4.50
N LYS A 216 -22.88 -3.44 4.38
CA LYS A 216 -23.48 -4.71 4.82
C LYS A 216 -22.44 -5.56 5.53
N LEU A 217 -22.92 -6.46 6.39
CA LEU A 217 -22.13 -7.41 7.19
C LEU A 217 -21.19 -6.71 8.17
N ASN A 218 -21.23 -7.12 9.44
CA ASN A 218 -20.34 -6.54 10.44
C ASN A 218 -18.88 -6.74 10.01
N ALA A 219 -18.06 -5.72 10.22
CA ALA A 219 -16.64 -5.75 9.91
C ALA A 219 -15.89 -6.75 10.79
N TYR A 220 -14.87 -7.40 10.23
CA TYR A 220 -13.95 -8.26 10.96
C TYR A 220 -12.76 -7.45 11.48
N LEU A 221 -11.90 -8.08 12.27
CA LEU A 221 -10.68 -7.47 12.79
C LEU A 221 -9.87 -6.74 11.70
N ASP A 222 -9.66 -7.42 10.56
CA ASP A 222 -8.87 -6.93 9.44
C ASP A 222 -9.42 -5.61 8.87
N ASP A 223 -10.76 -5.48 8.78
CA ASP A 223 -11.40 -4.29 8.25
C ASP A 223 -11.09 -3.05 9.11
N TYR A 224 -11.12 -3.23 10.43
CA TYR A 224 -10.74 -2.17 11.37
C TYR A 224 -9.23 -1.90 11.37
N ALA A 225 -8.42 -2.96 11.44
CA ALA A 225 -6.97 -2.85 11.53
C ALA A 225 -6.38 -2.15 10.29
N PHE A 226 -6.81 -2.54 9.09
CA PHE A 226 -6.26 -1.98 7.85
C PHE A 226 -6.75 -0.56 7.58
N LEU A 227 -8.03 -0.25 7.89
CA LEU A 227 -8.51 1.12 7.75
C LEU A 227 -7.88 2.06 8.78
N ALA A 228 -7.66 1.61 10.02
CA ALA A 228 -6.92 2.39 11.01
C ALA A 228 -5.47 2.63 10.58
N ALA A 229 -4.79 1.62 10.02
CA ALA A 229 -3.45 1.78 9.48
C ALA A 229 -3.40 2.84 8.37
N ALA A 230 -4.34 2.78 7.42
CA ALA A 230 -4.47 3.75 6.34
C ALA A 230 -4.72 5.19 6.83
N LEU A 231 -5.48 5.36 7.92
CA LEU A 231 -5.69 6.66 8.54
C LEU A 231 -4.42 7.18 9.22
N ILE A 232 -3.62 6.33 9.85
CA ILE A 232 -2.31 6.74 10.40
C ILE A 232 -1.35 7.10 9.25
N ASP A 233 -1.35 6.33 8.16
CA ASP A 233 -0.56 6.65 6.95
C ASP A 233 -0.99 7.99 6.33
N ALA A 234 -2.30 8.30 6.35
CA ALA A 234 -2.83 9.57 5.87
C ALA A 234 -2.41 10.74 6.77
N PHE A 235 -2.36 10.53 8.08
CA PHE A 235 -1.81 11.51 9.01
C PHE A 235 -0.33 11.76 8.71
N GLU A 236 0.50 10.73 8.51
CA GLU A 236 1.90 10.89 8.15
C GLU A 236 2.09 11.61 6.80
N ALA A 237 1.23 11.33 5.83
CA ALA A 237 1.29 11.93 4.50
C ALA A 237 0.87 13.40 4.46
N THR A 238 -0.03 13.83 5.35
CA THR A 238 -0.72 15.13 5.24
C THR A 238 -0.63 16.01 6.47
N ALA A 239 -0.17 15.48 7.59
CA ALA A 239 -0.17 16.11 8.91
C ALA A 239 -1.56 16.58 9.40
N LYS A 240 -2.66 16.14 8.77
CA LYS A 240 -4.04 16.51 9.15
C LYS A 240 -4.48 15.71 10.40
N PRO A 241 -4.72 16.35 11.56
CA PRO A 241 -5.03 15.64 12.81
C PRO A 241 -6.30 14.80 12.76
N ALA A 242 -7.28 15.21 11.95
CA ALA A 242 -8.55 14.50 11.78
C ALA A 242 -8.36 13.03 11.38
N TYR A 243 -7.30 12.69 10.63
CA TYR A 243 -7.00 11.30 10.30
C TYR A 243 -6.54 10.50 11.51
N LEU A 244 -5.67 11.07 12.34
CA LEU A 244 -5.20 10.42 13.56
C LEU A 244 -6.33 10.27 14.59
N ASP A 245 -7.18 11.29 14.74
CA ASP A 245 -8.36 11.21 15.60
C ASP A 245 -9.31 10.10 15.15
N LYS A 246 -9.53 9.98 13.83
CA LYS A 246 -10.36 8.91 13.28
C LYS A 246 -9.72 7.53 13.44
N ALA A 247 -8.39 7.42 13.31
CA ALA A 247 -7.66 6.19 13.59
C ALA A 247 -7.82 5.75 15.05
N ARG A 248 -7.73 6.69 16.00
CA ARG A 248 -7.97 6.45 17.43
C ARG A 248 -9.40 6.00 17.69
N GLU A 249 -10.39 6.64 17.06
CA GLU A 249 -11.81 6.24 17.16
C GLU A 249 -12.03 4.80 16.67
N LEU A 250 -11.54 4.45 15.47
CA LEU A 250 -11.66 3.08 14.96
C LEU A 250 -10.91 2.07 15.83
N THR A 251 -9.75 2.44 16.35
CA THR A 251 -8.96 1.59 17.24
C THR A 251 -9.65 1.36 18.58
N ALA A 252 -10.36 2.36 19.11
CA ALA A 252 -11.15 2.20 20.32
C ALA A 252 -12.29 1.18 20.10
N VAL A 253 -12.98 1.24 18.96
CA VAL A 253 -14.00 0.25 18.59
C VAL A 253 -13.38 -1.13 18.37
N LEU A 254 -12.19 -1.20 17.75
CA LEU A 254 -11.45 -2.45 17.59
C LEU A 254 -11.15 -3.10 18.96
N ILE A 255 -10.69 -2.31 19.92
CA ILE A 255 -10.42 -2.80 21.27
C ILE A 255 -11.72 -3.27 21.94
N GLU A 256 -12.80 -2.50 21.84
CA GLU A 256 -14.11 -2.84 22.41
C GLU A 256 -14.64 -4.19 21.88
N GLN A 257 -14.58 -4.39 20.56
CA GLN A 257 -15.23 -5.50 19.88
C GLN A 257 -14.36 -6.76 19.80
N PHE A 258 -13.05 -6.62 19.64
CA PHE A 258 -12.18 -7.74 19.28
C PHE A 258 -11.16 -8.09 20.35
N TRP A 259 -10.76 -7.17 21.22
CA TRP A 259 -9.72 -7.43 22.23
C TRP A 259 -10.16 -8.50 23.23
N ASP A 260 -9.27 -9.46 23.50
CA ASP A 260 -9.39 -10.39 24.61
C ASP A 260 -8.68 -9.83 25.85
N PRO A 261 -9.41 -9.42 26.90
CA PRO A 261 -8.79 -8.95 28.13
C PRO A 261 -8.09 -10.06 28.94
N GLN A 262 -8.34 -11.35 28.65
CA GLN A 262 -7.78 -12.46 29.43
C GLN A 262 -6.37 -12.83 28.98
N THR A 263 -6.15 -13.00 27.67
CA THR A 263 -4.87 -13.49 27.13
C THR A 263 -4.20 -12.51 26.15
N GLY A 264 -4.81 -11.35 25.92
CA GLY A 264 -4.32 -10.36 24.96
C GLY A 264 -4.65 -10.74 23.51
N GLY A 265 -4.29 -9.86 22.58
CA GLY A 265 -4.62 -10.01 21.16
C GLY A 265 -6.11 -9.85 20.85
N CYS A 266 -6.44 -9.91 19.58
CA CYS A 266 -7.78 -9.70 19.04
C CYS A 266 -8.35 -10.99 18.46
N PHE A 267 -9.61 -11.26 18.79
CA PHE A 267 -10.43 -12.21 18.05
C PHE A 267 -10.72 -11.69 16.64
N PHE A 268 -10.90 -12.60 15.69
CA PHE A 268 -11.19 -12.22 14.30
C PHE A 268 -12.60 -11.64 14.11
N THR A 269 -13.60 -12.21 14.79
CA THR A 269 -14.99 -11.73 14.77
C THR A 269 -15.29 -10.83 15.95
N GLY A 270 -16.20 -9.86 15.81
CA GLY A 270 -16.62 -8.97 16.89
C GLY A 270 -17.54 -9.64 17.92
N ARG A 271 -17.84 -8.96 19.03
CA ARG A 271 -18.82 -9.45 20.03
C ARG A 271 -20.26 -9.35 19.54
N ASP A 272 -20.49 -8.47 18.55
CA ASP A 272 -21.76 -8.22 17.89
C ASP A 272 -21.98 -9.07 16.62
N HIS A 273 -21.07 -10.00 16.33
CA HIS A 273 -21.28 -11.03 15.32
C HIS A 273 -22.22 -12.12 15.84
N GLU A 274 -22.68 -12.98 14.92
CA GLU A 274 -23.38 -14.22 15.25
C GLU A 274 -22.59 -15.00 16.30
N GLN A 275 -23.31 -15.59 17.27
CA GLN A 275 -22.69 -16.41 18.29
C GLN A 275 -22.12 -17.68 17.68
N ILE A 276 -20.80 -17.69 17.52
CA ILE A 276 -20.03 -18.87 17.10
C ILE A 276 -19.46 -19.59 18.32
N LEU A 277 -19.31 -20.92 18.22
CA LEU A 277 -18.82 -21.77 19.31
C LEU A 277 -17.44 -21.33 19.85
N GLN A 278 -16.57 -20.87 18.95
CA GLN A 278 -15.23 -20.40 19.31
C GLN A 278 -14.82 -19.25 18.39
N ARG A 279 -14.38 -18.14 19.00
CA ARG A 279 -13.76 -17.02 18.28
C ARG A 279 -12.26 -17.28 18.15
N MET A 280 -11.76 -17.27 16.93
CA MET A 280 -10.34 -17.52 16.64
C MET A 280 -9.51 -16.25 16.78
N LYS A 281 -8.25 -16.39 17.18
CA LYS A 281 -7.21 -15.36 17.07
C LYS A 281 -6.14 -15.89 16.14
N THR A 282 -5.96 -15.26 15.00
CA THR A 282 -4.85 -15.58 14.10
C THR A 282 -3.81 -14.47 14.13
N GLY A 283 -2.55 -14.85 14.34
CA GLY A 283 -1.38 -13.98 14.13
C GLY A 283 -0.68 -14.26 12.80
N GLU A 284 -1.13 -15.30 12.09
CA GLU A 284 -0.52 -15.79 10.85
C GLU A 284 -1.00 -14.97 9.65
N ASP A 285 -0.03 -14.56 8.85
CA ASP A 285 -0.25 -13.97 7.54
C ASP A 285 -0.73 -15.05 6.56
N SER A 286 -1.57 -14.64 5.62
CA SER A 286 -2.03 -15.48 4.52
C SER A 286 -1.75 -14.76 3.20
N ALA A 287 -2.70 -14.68 2.28
CA ALA A 287 -2.60 -13.80 1.12
C ALA A 287 -2.54 -12.30 1.51
N ILE A 288 -2.91 -11.98 2.76
CA ILE A 288 -2.85 -10.64 3.37
C ILE A 288 -2.25 -10.75 4.78
N PRO A 289 -1.73 -9.64 5.33
CA PRO A 289 -1.23 -9.59 6.71
C PRO A 289 -2.31 -9.97 7.71
N SER A 290 -1.93 -10.57 8.84
CA SER A 290 -2.87 -10.79 9.94
C SER A 290 -3.42 -9.46 10.47
N GLY A 291 -4.74 -9.39 10.72
CA GLY A 291 -5.34 -8.28 11.43
C GLY A 291 -4.76 -8.06 12.83
N ASN A 292 -4.29 -9.12 13.52
CA ASN A 292 -3.57 -8.97 14.79
C ASN A 292 -2.21 -8.29 14.61
N ALA A 293 -1.47 -8.67 13.57
CA ALA A 293 -0.17 -8.06 13.27
C ALA A 293 -0.33 -6.57 12.97
N VAL A 294 -1.29 -6.21 12.11
CA VAL A 294 -1.54 -4.80 11.76
C VAL A 294 -2.12 -4.02 12.94
N ALA A 295 -3.02 -4.60 13.74
CA ALA A 295 -3.49 -3.95 14.97
C ALA A 295 -2.35 -3.70 15.97
N THR A 296 -1.44 -4.66 16.13
CA THR A 296 -0.23 -4.52 16.98
C THR A 296 0.64 -3.36 16.49
N MET A 297 0.91 -3.29 15.18
CA MET A 297 1.64 -2.17 14.57
C MET A 297 0.91 -0.83 14.79
N ASN A 298 -0.41 -0.80 14.62
CA ASN A 298 -1.20 0.41 14.87
C ASN A 298 -1.12 0.86 16.32
N PHE A 299 -1.18 -0.05 17.29
CA PHE A 299 -0.99 0.29 18.70
C PHE A 299 0.39 0.91 18.95
N LEU A 300 1.47 0.34 18.38
CA LEU A 300 2.81 0.90 18.48
C LEU A 300 2.87 2.32 17.88
N ARG A 301 2.38 2.49 16.66
CA ARG A 301 2.37 3.80 15.98
C ARG A 301 1.55 4.83 16.74
N LEU A 302 0.35 4.45 17.22
CA LEU A 302 -0.49 5.32 18.03
C LEU A 302 0.19 5.71 19.33
N PHE A 303 0.88 4.79 20.01
CA PHE A 303 1.67 5.13 21.19
C PHE A 303 2.73 6.21 20.89
N PHE A 304 3.51 6.08 19.81
CA PHE A 304 4.51 7.09 19.45
C PHE A 304 3.90 8.44 19.10
N TYR A 305 2.72 8.45 18.47
CA TYR A 305 2.03 9.70 18.21
C TYR A 305 1.40 10.31 19.47
N THR A 306 0.72 9.52 20.31
CA THR A 306 -0.16 10.02 21.38
C THR A 306 0.46 10.01 22.76
N GLY A 307 1.48 9.18 22.99
CA GLY A 307 2.01 8.90 24.31
C GLY A 307 1.03 8.12 25.21
N GLU A 308 -0.06 7.58 24.66
CA GLU A 308 -1.06 6.83 25.44
C GLU A 308 -0.54 5.42 25.74
N GLN A 309 -0.06 5.24 26.98
CA GLN A 309 0.49 3.97 27.48
C GLN A 309 -0.39 2.72 27.22
N PRO A 310 -1.74 2.78 27.30
CA PRO A 310 -2.57 1.61 27.02
C PRO A 310 -2.37 0.99 25.62
N TYR A 311 -1.91 1.76 24.63
CA TYR A 311 -1.57 1.20 23.33
C TYR A 311 -0.28 0.37 23.39
N LEU A 312 0.77 0.86 24.03
CA LEU A 312 2.02 0.12 24.19
C LEU A 312 1.80 -1.19 24.96
N ASP A 313 1.02 -1.15 26.04
CA ASP A 313 0.70 -2.33 26.86
C ASP A 313 -0.02 -3.42 26.02
N LYS A 314 -0.95 -3.02 25.14
CA LYS A 314 -1.65 -3.94 24.23
C LYS A 314 -0.72 -4.51 23.16
N ALA A 315 0.14 -3.68 22.58
CA ALA A 315 1.14 -4.14 21.63
C ALA A 315 2.04 -5.21 22.25
N GLU A 316 2.55 -4.97 23.47
CA GLU A 316 3.38 -5.93 24.18
C GLU A 316 2.62 -7.24 24.49
N GLN A 317 1.38 -7.15 24.95
CA GLN A 317 0.56 -8.34 25.21
C GLN A 317 0.33 -9.17 23.93
N ALA A 318 0.06 -8.54 22.80
CA ALA A 318 -0.09 -9.22 21.52
C ALA A 318 1.22 -9.87 21.04
N LEU A 319 2.35 -9.16 21.14
CA LEU A 319 3.67 -9.71 20.78
C LEU A 319 4.04 -10.92 21.66
N ARG A 320 3.74 -10.87 22.95
CA ARG A 320 3.96 -11.99 23.88
C ARG A 320 3.06 -13.18 23.56
N LEU A 321 1.79 -12.96 23.22
CA LEU A 321 0.85 -14.01 22.84
C LEU A 321 1.35 -14.81 21.63
N PHE A 322 1.88 -14.12 20.62
CA PHE A 322 2.32 -14.75 19.37
C PHE A 322 3.80 -15.17 19.34
N ARG A 323 4.53 -15.01 20.45
CA ARG A 323 5.98 -15.34 20.54
C ARG A 323 6.31 -16.73 20.01
N THR A 324 5.64 -17.77 20.52
CA THR A 324 5.93 -19.16 20.11
C THR A 324 5.65 -19.40 18.62
N HIS A 325 4.63 -18.74 18.06
CA HIS A 325 4.30 -18.87 16.63
C HIS A 325 5.37 -18.18 15.76
N MET A 326 5.88 -17.03 16.18
CA MET A 326 7.02 -16.37 15.51
C MET A 326 8.27 -17.25 15.51
N ASP A 327 8.56 -17.92 16.65
CA ASP A 327 9.71 -18.82 16.78
C ASP A 327 9.56 -20.08 15.89
N GLN A 328 8.35 -20.62 15.76
CA GLN A 328 8.08 -21.88 15.04
C GLN A 328 7.79 -21.70 13.55
N ASN A 329 7.18 -20.59 13.15
CA ASN A 329 6.77 -20.29 11.77
C ASN A 329 7.05 -18.81 11.41
N PRO A 330 8.32 -18.39 11.31
CA PRO A 330 8.67 -17.00 11.07
C PRO A 330 8.12 -16.47 9.73
N PHE A 331 8.11 -17.31 8.68
CA PHE A 331 7.58 -16.91 7.36
C PHE A 331 6.08 -16.63 7.40
N GLY A 332 5.29 -17.45 8.10
CA GLY A 332 3.87 -17.21 8.31
C GLY A 332 3.58 -16.07 9.29
N MET A 333 4.58 -15.51 9.97
CA MET A 333 4.42 -14.47 10.98
C MET A 333 5.14 -13.17 10.60
N ALA A 334 5.47 -12.98 9.32
CA ALA A 334 6.31 -11.88 8.83
C ALA A 334 5.81 -10.49 9.29
N SER A 335 4.51 -10.22 9.21
CA SER A 335 3.94 -8.93 9.63
C SER A 335 4.01 -8.73 11.15
N THR A 336 3.85 -9.79 11.93
CA THR A 336 4.04 -9.74 13.39
C THR A 336 5.51 -9.51 13.74
N LEU A 337 6.44 -10.12 13.00
CA LEU A 337 7.88 -9.88 13.13
C LEU A 337 8.25 -8.43 12.79
N CYS A 338 7.62 -7.81 11.78
CA CYS A 338 7.79 -6.38 11.52
C CYS A 338 7.31 -5.52 12.69
N ALA A 339 6.20 -5.88 13.34
CA ALA A 339 5.74 -5.18 14.55
C ALA A 339 6.69 -5.41 15.75
N LEU A 340 7.25 -6.62 15.88
CA LEU A 340 8.26 -6.92 16.90
C LEU A 340 9.54 -6.13 16.67
N ASP A 341 10.02 -6.06 15.42
CA ASP A 341 11.19 -5.27 15.04
C ASP A 341 10.96 -3.79 15.33
N PHE A 342 9.80 -3.24 14.98
CA PHE A 342 9.43 -1.86 15.33
C PHE A 342 9.46 -1.62 16.86
N TYR A 343 8.94 -2.56 17.65
CA TYR A 343 8.96 -2.47 19.12
C TYR A 343 10.39 -2.54 19.69
N LEU A 344 11.22 -3.47 19.22
CA LEU A 344 12.58 -3.69 19.75
C LEU A 344 13.58 -2.64 19.26
N SER A 345 13.49 -2.27 17.98
CA SER A 345 14.36 -1.28 17.35
C SER A 345 14.10 0.13 17.87
N ARG A 346 12.92 0.37 18.48
CA ARG A 346 12.44 1.67 18.98
C ARG A 346 12.56 2.77 17.91
N PRO A 347 11.48 3.04 17.17
CA PRO A 347 11.52 3.75 15.90
C PRO A 347 12.23 5.09 15.97
N LYS A 348 12.82 5.49 14.84
CA LYS A 348 13.32 6.85 14.65
C LYS A 348 12.13 7.79 14.55
N GLU A 349 11.98 8.68 15.52
CA GLU A 349 10.92 9.69 15.54
C GLU A 349 11.43 10.95 14.84
N ILE A 350 11.04 11.15 13.59
CA ILE A 350 11.43 12.30 12.78
C ILE A 350 10.39 13.40 13.02
N VAL A 351 10.79 14.50 13.64
CA VAL A 351 9.93 15.67 13.84
C VAL A 351 10.40 16.80 12.95
N LEU A 352 9.52 17.26 12.06
CA LEU A 352 9.71 18.43 11.22
C LEU A 352 8.90 19.60 11.78
N VAL A 353 9.56 20.74 12.00
CA VAL A 353 8.96 21.97 12.50
C VAL A 353 9.07 23.06 11.45
N GLY A 354 7.94 23.66 11.08
CA GLY A 354 7.87 24.78 10.15
C GLY A 354 6.60 24.79 9.30
N LYS A 355 6.44 25.82 8.48
CA LYS A 355 5.29 25.97 7.58
C LYS A 355 5.26 24.85 6.53
N GLN A 356 4.14 24.13 6.47
CA GLN A 356 3.96 22.93 5.65
C GLN A 356 4.03 23.24 4.14
N ASP A 357 3.44 24.35 3.71
CA ASP A 357 3.28 24.69 2.28
C ASP A 357 4.51 25.38 1.65
N THR A 358 5.67 25.32 2.32
CA THR A 358 6.90 25.92 1.78
C THR A 358 7.59 24.97 0.78
N PRO A 359 8.23 25.48 -0.29
CA PRO A 359 9.05 24.66 -1.18
C PRO A 359 10.13 23.86 -0.44
N GLU A 360 10.74 24.45 0.59
CA GLU A 360 11.81 23.84 1.38
C GLU A 360 11.30 22.67 2.22
N MET A 361 10.11 22.78 2.83
CA MET A 361 9.49 21.66 3.56
C MET A 361 9.10 20.53 2.60
N ARG A 362 8.54 20.86 1.44
CA ARG A 362 8.18 19.87 0.42
C ARG A 362 9.40 19.11 -0.11
N ASP A 363 10.50 19.80 -0.37
CA ASP A 363 11.78 19.17 -0.76
C ASP A 363 12.30 18.23 0.33
N LEU A 364 12.26 18.65 1.60
CA LEU A 364 12.69 17.83 2.73
C LEU A 364 11.85 16.56 2.88
N LEU A 365 10.52 16.69 2.82
CA LEU A 365 9.58 15.57 2.86
C LEU A 365 9.83 14.59 1.71
N ALA A 366 10.02 15.09 0.49
CA ALA A 366 10.30 14.26 -0.69
C ALA A 366 11.61 13.47 -0.53
N LYS A 367 12.66 14.08 0.02
CA LYS A 367 13.94 13.41 0.28
C LYS A 367 13.83 12.34 1.37
N ILE A 368 13.10 12.61 2.46
CA ILE A 368 12.81 11.62 3.51
C ILE A 368 12.00 10.44 2.95
N ALA A 369 10.96 10.72 2.17
CA ALA A 369 10.09 9.70 1.59
C ALA A 369 10.77 8.91 0.47
N GLY A 370 11.75 9.52 -0.20
CA GLY A 370 12.60 8.87 -1.18
C GLY A 370 13.57 7.88 -0.55
N ARG A 371 13.87 7.93 0.75
CA ARG A 371 14.85 7.04 1.39
C ARG A 371 14.18 5.87 2.11
N TYR A 372 14.80 4.70 2.04
CA TYR A 372 14.38 3.57 2.84
C TYR A 372 14.84 3.76 4.29
N VAL A 373 13.89 4.12 5.16
CA VAL A 373 14.11 4.29 6.59
C VAL A 373 13.08 3.41 7.30
N PRO A 374 13.42 2.14 7.60
CA PRO A 374 12.52 1.24 8.31
C PRO A 374 12.30 1.75 9.74
N ASN A 375 11.19 1.35 10.35
CA ASN A 375 10.84 1.68 11.74
C ASN A 375 11.00 3.18 12.04
N LYS A 376 10.25 4.02 11.34
CA LYS A 376 10.18 5.46 11.61
C LYS A 376 8.77 5.89 11.94
N THR A 377 8.66 7.01 12.65
CA THR A 377 7.49 7.86 12.68
C THR A 377 7.86 9.22 12.12
N LEU A 378 6.91 9.88 11.46
CA LEU A 378 7.12 11.20 10.87
C LEU A 378 6.01 12.13 11.37
N VAL A 379 6.43 13.19 12.05
CA VAL A 379 5.53 14.23 12.55
C VAL A 379 5.90 15.55 11.91
N LEU A 380 4.92 16.23 11.35
CA LEU A 380 5.06 17.60 10.87
C LEU A 380 4.21 18.53 11.75
N VAL A 381 4.86 19.52 12.35
CA VAL A 381 4.22 20.56 13.18
C VAL A 381 4.51 21.95 12.62
N ASP A 382 3.50 22.81 12.65
CA ASP A 382 3.68 24.20 12.23
C ASP A 382 4.57 24.96 13.23
N SER A 383 5.25 25.98 12.72
CA SER A 383 6.24 26.88 13.36
C SER A 383 5.84 27.37 14.76
N ASP A 384 4.54 27.59 14.97
CA ASP A 384 4.01 28.19 16.20
C ASP A 384 3.60 27.14 17.24
N GLY A 385 3.73 25.84 16.94
CA GLY A 385 3.29 24.73 17.81
C GLY A 385 1.77 24.70 18.08
N LYS A 386 1.00 25.62 17.48
CA LYS A 386 -0.43 25.85 17.72
C LYS A 386 -1.34 25.32 16.61
N GLY A 387 -0.78 24.78 15.52
CA GLY A 387 -1.51 24.54 14.27
C GLY A 387 -2.57 23.42 14.29
N THR A 388 -2.69 22.61 15.35
CA THR A 388 -3.46 21.36 15.23
C THR A 388 -4.22 20.91 16.48
N GLY A 389 -4.13 21.61 17.62
CA GLY A 389 -4.72 21.18 18.90
C GLY A 389 -4.09 19.93 19.52
N TYR A 390 -3.40 19.11 18.72
CA TYR A 390 -2.68 17.92 19.12
C TYR A 390 -1.22 18.02 18.65
N VAL A 391 -0.30 17.99 19.62
CA VAL A 391 1.15 17.97 19.40
C VAL A 391 1.66 16.63 19.90
N PRO A 392 2.16 15.75 19.00
CA PRO A 392 2.75 14.48 19.40
C PRO A 392 3.80 14.65 20.49
N ALA A 393 3.96 13.64 21.36
CA ALA A 393 4.88 13.71 22.49
C ALA A 393 6.31 14.10 22.05
N ALA A 394 6.80 13.51 20.97
CA ALA A 394 8.09 13.82 20.38
C ALA A 394 8.22 15.28 19.89
N ALA A 395 7.11 15.94 19.52
CA ALA A 395 7.13 17.30 19.00
C ALA A 395 7.08 18.38 20.10
N LYS A 396 6.80 18.01 21.36
CA LYS A 396 6.68 18.97 22.46
C LYS A 396 7.99 19.71 22.70
N GLY A 397 7.92 21.04 22.73
CA GLY A 397 9.07 21.91 22.98
C GLY A 397 10.03 22.08 21.81
N LYS A 398 9.73 21.52 20.63
CA LYS A 398 10.55 21.69 19.42
C LYS A 398 10.10 22.93 18.65
N THR A 399 11.07 23.70 18.18
CA THR A 399 10.84 24.96 17.46
C THR A 399 11.59 24.99 16.14
N ALA A 400 11.12 25.82 15.20
CA ALA A 400 11.85 26.11 13.98
C ALA A 400 13.04 27.04 14.27
N ILE A 401 14.20 26.77 13.66
CA ILE A 401 15.40 27.60 13.78
C ILE A 401 15.41 28.63 12.66
N ASN A 402 15.50 29.91 13.03
CA ASN A 402 15.60 31.04 12.08
C ASN A 402 14.50 31.05 11.00
N GLY A 403 13.30 30.56 11.33
CA GLY A 403 12.18 30.46 10.40
C GLY A 403 12.33 29.41 9.28
N LYS A 404 13.37 28.55 9.33
CA LYS A 404 13.58 27.47 8.36
C LYS A 404 12.89 26.17 8.79
N PRO A 405 12.47 25.31 7.85
CA PRO A 405 12.16 23.92 8.15
C PRO A 405 13.27 23.29 8.99
N THR A 406 12.90 22.76 10.14
CA THR A 406 13.85 22.22 11.11
C THR A 406 13.47 20.79 11.44
N ALA A 407 14.41 19.87 11.27
CA ALA A 407 14.24 18.49 11.64
C ALA A 407 14.90 18.19 12.99
N TYR A 408 14.26 17.32 13.76
CA TYR A 408 14.81 16.67 14.94
C TYR A 408 14.61 15.17 14.77
N VAL A 409 15.67 14.38 14.96
CA VAL A 409 15.56 12.92 14.97
C VAL A 409 15.70 12.46 16.41
N CYS A 410 14.61 11.93 16.96
CA CYS A 410 14.58 11.40 18.30
C CYS A 410 14.63 9.87 18.29
N HIS A 411 15.34 9.34 19.27
CA HIS A 411 15.46 7.91 19.52
C HIS A 411 15.64 7.73 21.03
N ASN A 412 14.85 6.85 21.65
CA ASN A 412 14.90 6.60 23.10
C ASN A 412 14.79 7.86 23.96
N PHE A 413 13.82 8.72 23.68
CA PHE A 413 13.60 9.99 24.40
C PHE A 413 14.78 10.98 24.31
N THR A 414 15.79 10.69 23.49
CA THR A 414 16.92 11.57 23.22
C THR A 414 16.80 12.07 21.80
N CYS A 415 16.93 13.38 21.60
CA CYS A 415 16.82 13.98 20.28
C CYS A 415 18.17 14.54 19.82
N SER A 416 18.39 14.51 18.51
CA SER A 416 19.48 15.25 17.87
C SER A 416 19.37 16.76 18.14
N GLN A 417 20.47 17.47 17.90
CA GLN A 417 20.41 18.91 17.68
C GLN A 417 19.49 19.23 16.48
N PRO A 418 18.85 20.41 16.44
CA PRO A 418 18.05 20.83 15.29
C PRO A 418 18.92 20.91 14.03
N VAL A 419 18.45 20.32 12.94
CA VAL A 419 19.11 20.40 11.63
C VAL A 419 18.18 21.08 10.62
N THR A 420 18.74 21.90 9.73
CA THR A 420 17.98 22.72 8.76
C THR A 420 18.35 22.47 7.30
N ASP A 421 19.23 21.49 7.05
CA ASP A 421 19.70 21.09 5.73
C ASP A 421 19.63 19.56 5.59
N TRP A 422 19.58 19.11 4.34
CA TRP A 422 19.42 17.69 4.03
C TRP A 422 20.64 16.87 4.45
N ASP A 423 21.86 17.32 4.18
CA ASP A 423 23.07 16.52 4.43
C ASP A 423 23.23 16.19 5.93
N ALA A 424 22.88 17.13 6.80
CA ALA A 424 22.85 16.89 8.24
C ALA A 424 21.73 15.93 8.66
N LEU A 425 20.52 16.07 8.09
CA LEU A 425 19.42 15.14 8.36
C LEU A 425 19.73 13.73 7.85
N GLU A 426 20.33 13.61 6.67
CA GLU A 426 20.67 12.34 6.03
C GLU A 426 21.59 11.50 6.91
N ARG A 427 22.51 12.11 7.65
CA ARG A 427 23.40 11.38 8.59
C ARG A 427 22.67 10.83 9.83
N LEU A 428 21.49 11.37 10.15
CA LEU A 428 20.67 10.93 11.29
C LEU A 428 19.67 9.82 10.88
N LEU A 429 19.29 9.80 9.60
CA LEU A 429 18.41 8.79 8.99
C LEU A 429 19.19 7.55 8.57
#